data_AF-A0A942AYY2-F1
#
_entry.id   AF-A0A942AYY2-F1
#
_cell.length_a   1.000
_cell.length_b   1.000
_cell.length_c   1.000
_cell.angle_alpha   90.00
_cell.angle_beta   90.00
_cell.angle_gamma   90.00
#
_symmetry.space_group_name_H-M   'P 1'
#
loop_
_entity.id
_entity.type
_entity.pdbx_description
1 polymer ?
#
loop_
_entity_poly.entity_id
_entity_poly.type
_entity_poly.pdbx_seq_one_letter_code
_entity_poly.pdbx_strand_id
1 'polypeptide(L)'
;DALPVREETGLAYAYAREGVMHACGHDMHLAIVLAVAIALKKQEDRLNKIVKILFQPSEEKRPGGARLLLPELLKDPVPEAIFAQHVYPELPTGSIGIRPGAFFASSDNIIFSVEGQGTHAAMPQNGSDPILATACLIQFYQTLITKFRNPFIPAVLSITAIQGGGANNVIPDRVEVRGTMRTHDNALRDRLFVYLDEKSEDICSLYACQFKRDKKANGLPVLVNHKDLTADFVKRASGLLGEECVRFMDPLMLGEDFAIYLQHIPGIMWLLGVRPPQEKTMFPLHSPKFAPDENAMRTGIEVLWEAVIQA
;
A
#
# COMPACT_ATOMS: atom_id res chain seq x y z
N ASP A 1 1.13 -6.29 -12.80
CA ASP A 1 1.61 -7.58 -12.26
C ASP A 1 0.43 -8.39 -11.72
N ALA A 2 0.65 -9.60 -11.19
CA ALA A 2 -0.39 -10.52 -10.74
C ALA A 2 -0.03 -11.13 -9.36
N LEU A 3 -0.96 -11.86 -8.76
CA LEU A 3 -0.82 -12.43 -7.42
C LEU A 3 -0.67 -13.97 -7.45
N PRO A 4 0.00 -14.57 -6.44
CA PRO A 4 0.10 -16.03 -6.29
C PRO A 4 -1.21 -16.62 -5.73
N VAL A 5 -2.31 -16.44 -6.48
CA VAL A 5 -3.66 -16.90 -6.14
C VAL A 5 -4.11 -17.87 -7.22
N ARG A 6 -4.70 -19.00 -6.83
CA ARG A 6 -5.33 -19.93 -7.77
C ARG A 6 -6.69 -19.37 -8.17
N GLU A 7 -6.90 -19.14 -9.45
CA GLU A 7 -8.17 -18.63 -9.97
C GLU A 7 -9.30 -19.66 -9.87
N GLU A 8 -10.46 -19.23 -9.35
CA GLU A 8 -11.69 -20.01 -9.15
C GLU A 8 -12.93 -19.28 -9.69
N THR A 9 -12.74 -18.32 -10.62
CA THR A 9 -13.82 -17.52 -11.21
C THR A 9 -14.71 -18.33 -12.14
N GLY A 10 -14.15 -19.35 -12.81
CA GLY A 10 -14.84 -20.13 -13.84
C GLY A 10 -15.04 -19.37 -15.15
N LEU A 11 -14.40 -18.22 -15.33
CA LEU A 11 -14.50 -17.41 -16.55
C LEU A 11 -13.84 -18.11 -17.74
N ALA A 12 -14.36 -17.87 -18.95
CA ALA A 12 -13.83 -18.47 -20.18
C ALA A 12 -12.37 -18.06 -20.48
N TYR A 13 -11.94 -16.92 -19.95
CA TYR A 13 -10.58 -16.38 -20.09
C TYR A 13 -9.73 -16.54 -18.81
N ALA A 14 -10.18 -17.35 -17.84
CA ALA A 14 -9.43 -17.61 -16.62
C ALA A 14 -8.00 -18.10 -16.95
N TYR A 15 -7.02 -17.68 -16.15
CA TYR A 15 -5.62 -17.91 -16.45
C TYR A 15 -5.28 -19.40 -16.45
N ALA A 16 -4.66 -19.87 -17.53
CA ALA A 16 -4.42 -21.30 -17.74
C ALA A 16 -3.29 -21.89 -16.86
N ARG A 17 -2.40 -21.07 -16.27
CA ARG A 17 -1.34 -21.59 -15.40
C ARG A 17 -1.80 -21.60 -13.95
N GLU A 18 -1.56 -22.72 -13.28
CA GLU A 18 -1.95 -22.88 -11.87
C GLU A 18 -1.22 -21.88 -10.96
N GLY A 19 -1.98 -21.33 -10.00
CA GLY A 19 -1.45 -20.57 -8.88
C GLY A 19 -1.13 -19.10 -9.15
N VAL A 20 -1.52 -18.53 -10.28
CA VAL A 20 -1.39 -17.08 -10.56
C VAL A 20 -2.72 -16.52 -11.07
N MET A 21 -3.13 -15.35 -10.58
CA MET A 21 -4.36 -14.67 -10.96
C MET A 21 -4.21 -13.15 -10.88
N HIS A 22 -4.87 -12.40 -11.77
CA HIS A 22 -5.04 -10.95 -11.64
C HIS A 22 -6.14 -10.58 -10.62
N ALA A 23 -5.98 -11.05 -9.39
CA ALA A 23 -6.97 -10.86 -8.32
C ALA A 23 -7.05 -9.42 -7.75
N CYS A 24 -6.31 -8.48 -8.34
CA CYS A 24 -6.33 -7.04 -7.99
C CYS A 24 -6.72 -6.15 -9.19
N GLY A 25 -7.05 -6.73 -10.35
CA GLY A 25 -7.51 -6.01 -11.55
C GLY A 25 -6.43 -5.25 -12.32
N HIS A 26 -5.14 -5.57 -12.11
CA HIS A 26 -4.02 -4.91 -12.80
C HIS A 26 -4.00 -5.18 -14.31
N ASP A 27 -4.62 -6.26 -14.77
CA ASP A 27 -4.93 -6.52 -16.18
C ASP A 27 -5.93 -5.51 -16.74
N MET A 28 -7.01 -5.21 -16.01
CA MET A 28 -7.98 -4.18 -16.38
C MET A 28 -7.33 -2.78 -16.40
N HIS A 29 -6.47 -2.45 -15.42
CA HIS A 29 -5.74 -1.17 -15.42
C HIS A 29 -4.83 -1.04 -16.65
N LEU A 30 -4.13 -2.12 -16.99
CA LEU A 30 -3.27 -2.19 -18.18
C LEU A 30 -4.09 -1.98 -19.46
N ALA A 31 -5.24 -2.65 -19.59
CA ALA A 31 -6.13 -2.49 -20.75
C ALA A 31 -6.64 -1.04 -20.88
N ILE A 32 -7.07 -0.44 -19.77
CA ILE A 32 -7.57 0.94 -19.74
C ILE A 32 -6.48 1.94 -20.13
N VAL A 33 -5.30 1.88 -19.49
CA VAL A 33 -4.23 2.83 -19.77
C VAL A 33 -3.70 2.68 -21.20
N LEU A 34 -3.67 1.45 -21.74
CA LEU A 34 -3.32 1.19 -23.12
C LEU A 34 -4.35 1.81 -24.10
N ALA A 35 -5.64 1.68 -23.81
CA ALA A 35 -6.69 2.29 -24.63
C ALA A 35 -6.58 3.82 -24.63
N VAL A 36 -6.33 4.44 -23.47
CA VAL A 36 -6.07 5.89 -23.36
C VAL A 36 -4.81 6.29 -24.12
N ALA A 37 -3.72 5.53 -24.01
CA ALA A 37 -2.48 5.79 -24.73
C ALA A 37 -2.68 5.76 -26.26
N ILE A 38 -3.44 4.79 -26.78
CA ILE A 38 -3.80 4.72 -28.20
C ILE A 38 -4.62 5.94 -28.62
N ALA A 39 -5.60 6.35 -27.81
CA ALA A 39 -6.40 7.55 -28.09
C ALA A 39 -5.55 8.83 -28.10
N LEU A 40 -4.62 8.97 -27.15
CA LEU A 40 -3.74 10.14 -27.03
C LEU A 40 -2.81 10.21 -28.24
N LYS A 41 -2.24 9.07 -28.65
CA LYS A 41 -1.37 9.00 -29.82
C LYS A 41 -2.07 9.40 -31.11
N LYS A 42 -3.38 9.12 -31.25
CA LYS A 42 -4.18 9.56 -32.40
C LYS A 42 -4.43 11.08 -32.44
N GLN A 43 -4.27 11.77 -31.31
CA GLN A 43 -4.45 13.22 -31.19
C GLN A 43 -3.13 13.94 -30.89
N GLU A 44 -1.98 13.28 -31.07
CA GLU A 44 -0.67 13.77 -30.63
C GLU A 44 -0.35 15.17 -31.18
N ASP A 45 -0.65 15.43 -32.45
CA ASP A 45 -0.43 16.74 -33.09
C ASP A 45 -1.25 17.89 -32.47
N ARG A 46 -2.27 17.55 -31.67
CA ARG A 46 -3.14 18.50 -30.97
C ARG A 46 -2.86 18.55 -29.47
N LEU A 47 -2.02 17.64 -28.96
CA LEU A 47 -1.58 17.65 -27.58
C LEU A 47 -0.51 18.72 -27.43
N ASN A 48 -0.89 19.89 -26.92
CA ASN A 48 0.06 20.95 -26.56
C ASN A 48 0.85 20.63 -25.27
N LYS A 49 1.14 19.35 -25.01
CA LYS A 49 1.79 18.84 -23.79
C LYS A 49 2.44 17.48 -24.03
N ILE A 50 3.37 17.11 -23.16
CA ILE A 50 4.03 15.80 -23.18
C ILE A 50 3.35 14.88 -22.17
N VAL A 51 2.93 13.69 -22.61
CA VAL A 51 2.33 12.68 -21.73
C VAL A 51 3.27 11.48 -21.60
N LYS A 52 3.72 11.19 -20.38
CA LYS A 52 4.44 9.96 -20.06
C LYS A 52 3.44 8.89 -19.62
N ILE A 53 3.44 7.73 -20.29
CA ILE A 53 2.59 6.59 -19.93
C ILE A 53 3.43 5.58 -19.15
N LEU A 54 2.99 5.23 -17.95
CA LEU A 54 3.71 4.31 -17.07
C LEU A 54 3.04 2.94 -17.05
N PHE A 55 3.78 1.92 -17.45
CA PHE A 55 3.42 0.52 -17.25
C PHE A 55 4.27 -0.04 -16.12
N GLN A 56 3.76 0.06 -14.89
CA GLN A 56 4.50 -0.34 -13.71
C GLN A 56 4.40 -1.85 -13.42
N PRO A 57 5.52 -2.56 -13.24
CA PRO A 57 5.53 -3.94 -12.75
C PRO A 57 5.54 -3.98 -11.21
N SER A 58 5.32 -5.16 -10.61
CA SER A 58 5.69 -5.46 -9.23
C SER A 58 5.11 -4.55 -8.12
N GLU A 59 3.89 -4.03 -8.24
CA GLU A 59 3.23 -3.29 -7.15
C GLU A 59 3.06 -4.21 -5.91
N GLU A 60 2.60 -5.45 -6.13
CA GLU A 60 2.18 -6.39 -5.08
C GLU A 60 3.34 -6.99 -4.28
N LYS A 61 4.59 -6.76 -4.73
CA LYS A 61 5.79 -7.28 -4.10
C LYS A 61 6.72 -6.16 -3.70
N ARG A 62 7.18 -6.17 -2.45
CA ARG A 62 8.24 -5.26 -1.99
C ARG A 62 9.57 -5.62 -2.68
N PRO A 63 10.36 -4.64 -3.17
CA PRO A 63 10.31 -3.20 -2.91
C PRO A 63 9.27 -2.37 -3.70
N GLY A 64 8.44 -2.95 -4.54
CA GLY A 64 7.52 -2.21 -5.41
C GLY A 64 8.18 -1.83 -6.74
N GLY A 65 7.36 -1.68 -7.78
CA GLY A 65 7.82 -1.18 -9.08
C GLY A 65 8.05 0.31 -9.11
N ALA A 66 7.34 1.06 -8.27
CA ALA A 66 7.44 2.52 -8.27
C ALA A 66 8.87 3.00 -8.01
N ARG A 67 9.60 2.32 -7.12
CA ARG A 67 11.02 2.61 -6.84
C ARG A 67 11.93 2.40 -8.04
N LEU A 68 11.61 1.42 -8.88
CA LEU A 68 12.40 1.10 -10.07
C LEU A 68 12.19 2.14 -11.16
N LEU A 69 10.96 2.63 -11.32
CA LEU A 69 10.60 3.56 -12.39
C LEU A 69 10.78 5.04 -12.02
N LEU A 70 10.73 5.39 -10.74
CA LEU A 70 10.83 6.78 -10.27
C LEU A 70 12.06 7.52 -10.86
N PRO A 71 13.28 6.96 -10.89
CA PRO A 71 14.42 7.66 -11.48
C PRO A 71 14.24 8.00 -12.97
N GLU A 72 13.56 7.14 -13.73
CA GLU A 72 13.25 7.38 -15.15
C GLU A 72 12.14 8.42 -15.31
N LEU A 73 11.15 8.41 -14.41
CA LEU A 73 10.07 9.37 -14.40
C LEU A 73 10.57 10.81 -14.17
N LEU A 74 11.58 10.96 -13.30
CA LEU A 74 12.20 12.24 -12.93
C LEU A 74 13.26 12.75 -13.92
N LYS A 75 13.47 12.07 -15.05
CA LYS A 75 14.29 12.62 -16.16
C LYS A 75 13.49 13.65 -16.96
N ASP A 76 14.17 14.67 -17.47
CA ASP A 76 13.54 15.72 -18.25
C ASP A 76 12.82 15.17 -19.50
N PRO A 77 11.61 15.67 -19.81
CA PRO A 77 10.82 16.61 -19.02
C PRO A 77 10.21 15.94 -17.78
N VAL A 78 10.35 16.53 -16.60
CA VAL A 78 9.69 16.02 -15.38
C VAL A 78 8.18 16.30 -15.45
N PRO A 79 7.29 15.32 -15.18
CA PRO A 79 5.85 15.56 -15.18
C PRO A 79 5.43 16.57 -14.11
N GLU A 80 4.51 17.48 -14.47
CA GLU A 80 3.91 18.44 -13.54
C GLU A 80 2.81 17.81 -12.67
N ALA A 81 2.17 16.76 -13.18
CA ALA A 81 1.17 15.98 -12.46
C ALA A 81 1.23 14.48 -12.82
N ILE A 82 0.78 13.63 -11.91
CA ILE A 82 0.64 12.18 -12.12
C ILE A 82 -0.75 11.68 -11.70
N PHE A 83 -1.32 10.80 -12.50
CA PHE A 83 -2.69 10.28 -12.32
C PHE A 83 -2.68 8.75 -12.34
N ALA A 84 -3.45 8.14 -11.45
CA ALA A 84 -3.67 6.70 -11.44
C ALA A 84 -5.10 6.38 -11.02
N GLN A 85 -5.54 5.16 -11.30
CA GLN A 85 -6.80 4.64 -10.80
C GLN A 85 -6.65 3.17 -10.43
N HIS A 86 -7.47 2.72 -9.48
CA HIS A 86 -7.51 1.32 -9.07
C HIS A 86 -8.94 0.83 -9.02
N VAL A 87 -9.17 -0.42 -9.41
CA VAL A 87 -10.52 -1.00 -9.36
C VAL A 87 -10.94 -1.23 -7.91
N TYR A 88 -12.23 -1.06 -7.60
CA TYR A 88 -12.71 -1.20 -6.25
C TYR A 88 -14.08 -1.89 -6.19
N PRO A 89 -14.15 -3.14 -5.69
CA PRO A 89 -15.38 -3.94 -5.70
C PRO A 89 -16.48 -3.45 -4.75
N GLU A 90 -16.21 -2.46 -3.89
CA GLU A 90 -17.24 -1.88 -3.04
C GLU A 90 -18.04 -0.76 -3.74
N LEU A 91 -17.53 -0.24 -4.85
CA LEU A 91 -18.16 0.79 -5.65
C LEU A 91 -18.87 0.18 -6.88
N PRO A 92 -20.09 0.64 -7.21
CA PRO A 92 -20.80 0.16 -8.39
C PRO A 92 -20.10 0.60 -9.68
N THR A 93 -20.16 -0.23 -10.72
CA THR A 93 -19.75 0.10 -12.08
C THR A 93 -20.34 1.44 -12.51
N GLY A 94 -19.50 2.29 -13.13
CA GLY A 94 -19.89 3.64 -13.55
C GLY A 94 -19.60 4.74 -12.54
N SER A 95 -19.17 4.39 -11.33
CA SER A 95 -18.81 5.38 -10.28
C SER A 95 -17.32 5.41 -9.99
N ILE A 96 -16.87 6.49 -9.36
CA ILE A 96 -15.53 6.63 -8.80
C ILE A 96 -15.59 7.06 -7.32
N GLY A 97 -14.56 6.69 -6.57
CA GLY A 97 -14.33 7.12 -5.20
C GLY A 97 -13.00 7.86 -5.09
N ILE A 98 -13.00 9.03 -4.46
CA ILE A 98 -11.79 9.84 -4.30
C ILE A 98 -11.78 10.55 -2.95
N ARG A 99 -10.59 10.92 -2.50
CA ARG A 99 -10.40 11.68 -1.27
C ARG A 99 -9.24 12.66 -1.44
N PRO A 100 -9.37 13.95 -1.07
CA PRO A 100 -8.23 14.86 -1.00
C PRO A 100 -7.37 14.58 0.24
N GLY A 101 -6.07 14.76 0.13
CA GLY A 101 -5.12 14.46 1.21
C GLY A 101 -4.92 12.96 1.40
N ALA A 102 -4.65 12.53 2.64
CA ALA A 102 -4.36 11.14 2.95
C ALA A 102 -5.54 10.22 2.60
N PHE A 103 -5.32 9.32 1.63
CA PHE A 103 -6.31 8.38 1.14
C PHE A 103 -5.98 6.96 1.56
N PHE A 104 -4.82 6.42 1.19
CA PHE A 104 -4.37 5.09 1.63
C PHE A 104 -3.28 5.21 2.69
N ALA A 105 -3.28 4.26 3.62
CA ALA A 105 -2.31 4.25 4.71
C ALA A 105 -0.91 3.90 4.21
N SER A 106 0.09 4.27 5.00
CA SER A 106 1.40 3.65 4.92
C SER A 106 1.29 2.14 5.11
N SER A 107 2.24 1.40 4.56
CA SER A 107 2.32 -0.04 4.73
C SER A 107 3.75 -0.42 5.03
N ASP A 108 4.07 -0.52 6.31
CA ASP A 108 5.41 -0.79 6.78
C ASP A 108 5.51 -2.13 7.50
N ASN A 109 6.66 -2.76 7.36
CA ASN A 109 7.01 -3.99 8.05
C ASN A 109 7.82 -3.67 9.31
N ILE A 110 7.49 -4.32 10.41
CA ILE A 110 8.30 -4.34 11.63
C ILE A 110 8.88 -5.74 11.74
N ILE A 111 10.14 -5.90 11.32
CA ILE A 111 10.84 -7.18 11.37
C ILE A 111 12.14 -6.95 12.12
N PHE A 112 12.36 -7.72 13.17
CA PHE A 112 13.57 -7.64 13.98
C PHE A 112 13.83 -8.95 14.71
N SER A 113 15.03 -9.07 15.25
CA SER A 113 15.36 -10.07 16.26
C SER A 113 15.92 -9.40 17.51
N VAL A 114 15.72 -10.06 18.64
CA VAL A 114 16.41 -9.76 19.91
C VAL A 114 17.40 -10.88 20.15
N GLU A 115 18.67 -10.53 20.29
CA GLU A 115 19.78 -11.46 20.49
C GLU A 115 20.29 -11.34 21.92
N GLY A 116 20.45 -12.46 22.61
CA GLY A 116 21.00 -12.55 23.97
C GLY A 116 22.06 -13.63 24.06
N GLN A 117 22.25 -14.16 25.26
CA GLN A 117 23.15 -15.27 25.52
C GLN A 117 22.39 -16.38 26.24
N GLY A 118 22.18 -17.48 25.54
CA GLY A 118 21.49 -18.64 26.06
C GLY A 118 22.22 -19.30 27.22
N THR A 119 21.44 -19.88 28.12
CA THR A 119 21.95 -20.53 29.33
C THR A 119 20.93 -21.55 29.84
N HIS A 120 21.35 -22.40 30.77
CA HIS A 120 20.44 -23.26 31.51
C HIS A 120 19.44 -22.39 32.30
N ALA A 121 18.13 -22.67 32.20
CA ALA A 121 17.09 -21.80 32.76
C ALA A 121 17.18 -21.64 34.30
N ALA A 122 17.79 -22.61 35.01
CA ALA A 122 18.05 -22.52 36.44
C ALA A 122 19.31 -21.71 36.83
N MET A 123 20.06 -21.19 35.85
CA MET A 123 21.26 -20.37 36.04
C MET A 123 21.19 -19.10 35.18
N PRO A 124 20.15 -18.26 35.34
CA PRO A 124 19.91 -17.10 34.47
C PRO A 124 21.02 -16.06 34.53
N GLN A 125 21.74 -15.94 35.64
CA GLN A 125 22.87 -15.02 35.81
C GLN A 125 24.06 -15.29 34.88
N ASN A 126 24.10 -16.46 34.22
CA ASN A 126 25.17 -16.84 33.30
C ASN A 126 24.91 -16.42 31.84
N GLY A 127 23.77 -15.78 31.56
CA GLY A 127 23.39 -15.36 30.22
C GLY A 127 22.46 -14.15 30.24
N SER A 128 21.80 -13.89 29.12
CA SER A 128 20.78 -12.84 28.97
C SER A 128 19.57 -13.40 28.26
N ASP A 129 18.37 -13.03 28.72
CA ASP A 129 17.11 -13.63 28.29
C ASP A 129 16.44 -12.78 27.18
N PRO A 130 16.56 -13.15 25.90
CA PRO A 130 15.92 -12.43 24.81
C PRO A 130 14.40 -12.62 24.78
N ILE A 131 13.83 -13.65 25.42
CA ILE A 131 12.37 -13.81 25.54
C ILE A 131 11.83 -12.71 26.46
N LEU A 132 12.46 -12.50 27.62
CA LEU A 132 12.05 -11.45 28.56
C LEU A 132 12.19 -10.05 27.93
N ALA A 133 13.32 -9.76 27.29
CA ALA A 133 13.53 -8.50 26.59
C ALA A 133 12.49 -8.27 25.49
N THR A 134 12.18 -9.29 24.70
CA THR A 134 11.16 -9.22 23.64
C THR A 134 9.76 -8.94 24.21
N ALA A 135 9.39 -9.58 25.33
CA ALA A 135 8.09 -9.37 25.97
C ALA A 135 7.92 -7.91 26.46
N CYS A 136 8.97 -7.32 27.02
CA CYS A 136 8.98 -5.90 27.39
C CYS A 136 8.87 -4.99 26.17
N LEU A 137 9.58 -5.34 25.09
CA LEU A 137 9.59 -4.55 23.88
C LEU A 137 8.21 -4.50 23.19
N ILE A 138 7.52 -5.64 23.11
CA ILE A 138 6.17 -5.73 22.52
C ILE A 138 5.17 -4.89 23.32
N GLN A 139 5.25 -4.91 24.65
CA GLN A 139 4.42 -4.04 25.51
C GLN A 139 4.72 -2.56 25.25
N PHE A 140 5.99 -2.19 25.11
CA PHE A 140 6.38 -0.82 24.77
C PHE A 140 5.82 -0.38 23.41
N TYR A 141 5.81 -1.24 22.39
CA TYR A 141 5.25 -0.87 21.08
C TYR A 141 3.76 -0.52 21.12
N GLN A 142 2.97 -1.07 22.05
CA GLN A 142 1.59 -0.61 22.25
C GLN A 142 1.54 0.83 22.79
N THR A 143 2.57 1.24 23.53
CA THR A 143 2.73 2.62 24.02
C THR A 143 3.00 3.59 22.87
N LEU A 144 3.72 3.18 21.82
CA LEU A 144 3.93 4.01 20.62
C LEU A 144 2.61 4.49 20.01
N ILE A 145 1.62 3.60 19.93
CA ILE A 145 0.30 3.93 19.35
C ILE A 145 -0.62 4.66 20.33
N THR A 146 -0.53 4.36 21.63
CA THR A 146 -1.45 4.88 22.64
C THR A 146 -0.98 6.17 23.32
N LYS A 147 0.33 6.49 23.30
CA LYS A 147 0.92 7.64 24.00
C LYS A 147 1.76 8.57 23.12
N PHE A 148 2.43 8.06 22.09
CA PHE A 148 3.34 8.88 21.25
C PHE A 148 2.68 9.44 19.99
N ARG A 149 1.39 9.15 19.78
CA ARG A 149 0.59 9.56 18.62
C ARG A 149 -0.48 10.55 19.03
N ASN A 150 -0.77 11.54 18.17
CA ASN A 150 -1.99 12.34 18.27
C ASN A 150 -3.21 11.42 18.07
N PRO A 151 -4.15 11.32 19.04
CA PRO A 151 -5.29 10.40 18.94
C PRO A 151 -6.20 10.62 17.71
N PHE A 152 -6.16 11.81 17.10
CA PHE A 152 -6.90 12.11 15.86
C PHE A 152 -6.24 11.61 14.58
N ILE A 153 -4.98 11.15 14.65
CA ILE A 153 -4.26 10.58 13.50
C ILE A 153 -4.39 9.05 13.57
N PRO A 154 -5.07 8.39 12.62
CA PRO A 154 -5.17 6.92 12.62
C PRO A 154 -3.81 6.25 12.47
N ALA A 155 -3.56 5.23 13.29
CA ALA A 155 -2.42 4.34 13.17
C ALA A 155 -2.72 2.99 13.80
N VAL A 156 -2.12 1.94 13.24
CA VAL A 156 -2.17 0.57 13.74
C VAL A 156 -0.74 0.03 13.77
N LEU A 157 -0.39 -0.66 14.85
CA LEU A 157 0.82 -1.46 14.96
C LEU A 157 0.41 -2.83 15.48
N SER A 158 0.74 -3.87 14.73
CA SER A 158 0.42 -5.25 15.11
C SER A 158 1.65 -6.11 15.04
N ILE A 159 1.97 -6.81 16.12
CA ILE A 159 2.92 -7.91 16.13
C ILE A 159 2.15 -9.18 15.77
N THR A 160 2.57 -9.85 14.72
CA THR A 160 1.84 -10.96 14.09
C THR A 160 2.59 -12.28 14.17
N ALA A 161 3.87 -12.26 14.54
CA ALA A 161 4.67 -13.47 14.73
C ALA A 161 5.78 -13.22 15.76
N ILE A 162 5.99 -14.20 16.63
CA ILE A 162 7.08 -14.24 17.62
C ILE A 162 7.59 -15.68 17.65
N GLN A 163 8.89 -15.87 17.49
CA GLN A 163 9.52 -17.19 17.47
C GLN A 163 10.83 -17.17 18.26
N GLY A 164 10.99 -18.04 19.25
CA GLY A 164 12.24 -18.20 20.00
C GLY A 164 12.13 -19.32 21.03
N GLY A 165 13.27 -19.93 21.36
CA GLY A 165 13.30 -21.10 22.24
C GLY A 165 12.98 -22.40 21.52
N GLY A 166 13.28 -23.51 22.19
CA GLY A 166 13.02 -24.86 21.68
C GLY A 166 12.92 -25.93 22.76
N ALA A 167 13.48 -25.67 23.94
CA ALA A 167 13.37 -26.51 25.12
C ALA A 167 12.81 -25.70 26.31
N ASN A 168 12.15 -26.38 27.25
CA ASN A 168 11.55 -25.75 28.43
C ASN A 168 12.57 -25.31 29.49
N ASN A 169 13.81 -25.83 29.44
CA ASN A 169 14.86 -25.61 30.44
C ASN A 169 16.09 -24.86 29.90
N VAL A 170 15.98 -24.25 28.72
CA VAL A 170 17.06 -23.50 28.07
C VAL A 170 16.54 -22.11 27.69
N ILE A 171 17.24 -21.07 28.14
CA ILE A 171 17.06 -19.71 27.62
C ILE A 171 17.72 -19.67 26.23
N PRO A 172 17.03 -19.23 25.17
CA PRO A 172 17.61 -19.20 23.82
C PRO A 172 18.57 -18.02 23.62
N ASP A 173 19.37 -18.09 22.56
CA ASP A 173 20.23 -16.97 22.13
C ASP A 173 19.47 -15.90 21.34
N ARG A 174 18.26 -16.20 20.83
CA ARG A 174 17.57 -15.34 19.86
C ARG A 174 16.05 -15.49 19.90
N VAL A 175 15.35 -14.38 19.70
CA VAL A 175 13.91 -14.33 19.40
C VAL A 175 13.69 -13.49 18.16
N GLU A 176 12.92 -13.99 17.20
CA GLU A 176 12.53 -13.29 15.98
C GLU A 176 11.09 -12.79 16.10
N VAL A 177 10.85 -11.58 15.60
CA VAL A 177 9.54 -10.92 15.68
C VAL A 177 9.20 -10.31 14.32
N ARG A 178 7.94 -10.49 13.93
CA ARG A 178 7.36 -9.88 12.73
C ARG A 178 6.06 -9.17 13.06
N GLY A 179 5.82 -8.08 12.37
CA GLY A 179 4.64 -7.25 12.52
C GLY A 179 4.52 -6.23 11.40
N THR A 180 3.52 -5.38 11.52
CA THR A 180 3.22 -4.31 10.56
C THR A 180 2.84 -3.03 11.28
N MET A 181 3.12 -1.90 10.63
CA MET A 181 2.63 -0.59 11.02
C MET A 181 1.95 0.07 9.83
N ARG A 182 0.82 0.73 10.11
CA ARG A 182 0.07 1.53 9.15
C ARG A 182 -0.33 2.85 9.80
N THR A 183 -0.28 3.93 9.05
CA THR A 183 -0.83 5.23 9.47
C THR A 183 -1.18 6.07 8.26
N HIS A 184 -2.02 7.10 8.42
CA HIS A 184 -2.34 8.08 7.38
C HIS A 184 -1.50 9.35 7.47
N ASP A 185 -0.41 9.35 8.24
CA ASP A 185 0.47 10.50 8.40
C ASP A 185 1.96 10.13 8.29
N ASN A 186 2.66 10.68 7.29
CA ASN A 186 4.08 10.39 7.05
C ASN A 186 4.99 10.93 8.18
N ALA A 187 4.66 12.07 8.78
CA ALA A 187 5.48 12.63 9.86
C ALA A 187 5.42 11.76 11.13
N LEU A 188 4.24 11.24 11.46
CA LEU A 188 4.03 10.26 12.52
C LEU A 188 4.76 8.96 12.18
N ARG A 189 4.59 8.43 10.96
CA ARG A 189 5.28 7.23 10.50
C ARG A 189 6.79 7.30 10.75
N ASP A 190 7.41 8.39 10.29
CA ASP A 190 8.86 8.58 10.40
C ASP A 190 9.30 8.69 11.86
N ARG A 191 8.56 9.46 12.67
CA ARG A 191 8.81 9.58 14.11
C ARG A 191 8.68 8.24 14.84
N LEU A 192 7.65 7.46 14.53
CA LEU A 192 7.44 6.15 15.15
C LEU A 192 8.59 5.19 14.82
N PHE A 193 9.18 5.26 13.63
CA PHE A 193 10.35 4.46 13.29
C PHE A 193 11.63 4.92 13.98
N VAL A 194 11.80 6.23 14.22
CA VAL A 194 12.88 6.74 15.07
C VAL A 194 12.74 6.18 16.49
N TYR A 195 11.55 6.29 17.08
CA TYR A 195 11.31 5.75 18.42
C TYR A 195 11.42 4.23 18.48
N LEU A 196 11.00 3.53 17.42
CA LEU A 196 11.15 2.09 17.33
C LEU A 196 12.64 1.73 17.37
N ASP A 197 13.50 2.37 16.60
CA ASP A 197 14.93 2.05 16.62
C ASP A 197 15.57 2.41 17.97
N GLU A 198 15.47 3.68 18.40
CA GLU A 198 16.15 4.16 19.61
C GLU A 198 15.67 3.46 20.89
N LYS A 199 14.35 3.33 21.07
CA LYS A 199 13.79 2.79 22.31
C LYS A 199 13.91 1.28 22.38
N SER A 200 13.96 0.58 21.24
CA SER A 200 14.20 -0.86 21.24
C SER A 200 15.62 -1.19 21.67
N GLU A 201 16.60 -0.40 21.21
CA GLU A 201 17.99 -0.53 21.65
C GLU A 201 18.10 -0.29 23.16
N ASP A 202 17.51 0.81 23.66
CA ASP A 202 17.48 1.13 25.09
C ASP A 202 16.88 -0.02 25.91
N ILE A 203 15.68 -0.51 25.54
CA ILE A 203 14.98 -1.58 26.27
C ILE A 203 15.77 -2.88 26.24
N CYS A 204 16.31 -3.29 25.09
CA CYS A 204 17.09 -4.53 25.00
C CYS A 204 18.37 -4.46 25.84
N SER A 205 19.02 -3.28 25.88
CA SER A 205 20.25 -3.09 26.65
C SER A 205 20.06 -3.29 28.16
N LEU A 206 18.88 -2.95 28.71
CA LEU A 206 18.53 -3.19 30.12
C LEU A 206 18.61 -4.67 30.50
N TYR A 207 18.40 -5.56 29.53
CA TYR A 207 18.43 -7.01 29.70
C TYR A 207 19.72 -7.64 29.14
N ALA A 208 20.76 -6.84 28.87
CA ALA A 208 21.99 -7.30 28.21
C ALA A 208 21.74 -8.05 26.89
N CYS A 209 20.69 -7.64 26.18
CA CYS A 209 20.32 -8.15 24.85
C CYS A 209 20.59 -7.08 23.78
N GLN A 210 20.71 -7.50 22.53
CA GLN A 210 20.89 -6.65 21.37
C GLN A 210 19.65 -6.65 20.49
N PHE A 211 19.17 -5.47 20.12
CA PHE A 211 18.13 -5.30 19.13
C PHE A 211 18.73 -5.31 17.71
N LYS A 212 18.19 -6.13 16.81
CA LYS A 212 18.60 -6.19 15.40
C LYS A 212 17.39 -6.07 14.49
N ARG A 213 17.17 -4.87 13.96
CA ARG A 213 16.08 -4.63 13.01
C ARG A 213 16.49 -4.97 11.58
N ASP A 214 15.59 -5.61 10.84
CA ASP A 214 15.71 -5.72 9.39
C ASP A 214 15.28 -4.39 8.73
N LYS A 215 16.29 -3.63 8.27
CA LYS A 215 16.10 -2.37 7.55
C LYS A 215 15.93 -2.55 6.04
N LYS A 216 16.10 -3.76 5.50
CA LYS A 216 15.82 -4.07 4.08
C LYS A 216 14.32 -4.18 3.81
N ALA A 217 13.51 -4.26 4.86
CA ALA A 217 12.07 -4.29 4.76
C ALA A 217 11.53 -2.95 4.23
N ASN A 218 11.13 -2.93 2.96
CA ASN A 218 10.67 -1.72 2.27
C ASN A 218 9.19 -1.46 2.55
N GLY A 219 8.92 -0.46 3.39
CA GLY A 219 7.57 0.05 3.60
C GLY A 219 7.11 1.00 2.50
N LEU A 220 5.84 1.37 2.50
CA LEU A 220 5.26 2.37 1.60
C LEU A 220 4.86 3.63 2.38
N PRO A 221 5.07 4.84 1.81
CA PRO A 221 4.52 6.06 2.39
C PRO A 221 3.00 6.09 2.28
N VAL A 222 2.39 7.06 2.96
CA VAL A 222 0.96 7.37 2.83
C VAL A 222 0.66 7.83 1.40
N LEU A 223 -0.42 7.32 0.81
CA LEU A 223 -0.93 7.87 -0.44
C LEU A 223 -1.68 9.16 -0.14
N VAL A 224 -1.11 10.29 -0.53
CA VAL A 224 -1.68 11.62 -0.29
C VAL A 224 -2.04 12.26 -1.63
N ASN A 225 -3.33 12.32 -1.92
CA ASN A 225 -3.84 13.03 -3.09
C ASN A 225 -3.67 14.54 -2.93
N HIS A 226 -3.15 15.21 -3.95
CA HIS A 226 -3.01 16.66 -3.95
C HIS A 226 -4.38 17.34 -3.90
N LYS A 227 -4.59 18.26 -2.95
CA LYS A 227 -5.92 18.83 -2.65
C LYS A 227 -6.52 19.60 -3.83
N ASP A 228 -5.74 20.49 -4.44
CA ASP A 228 -6.26 21.35 -5.53
C ASP A 228 -6.55 20.54 -6.80
N LEU A 229 -5.60 19.69 -7.23
CA LEU A 229 -5.81 18.72 -8.30
C LEU A 229 -7.04 17.82 -8.06
N THR A 230 -7.28 17.41 -6.81
CA THR A 230 -8.47 16.60 -6.46
C THR A 230 -9.75 17.41 -6.66
N ALA A 231 -9.78 18.67 -6.20
CA ALA A 231 -10.95 19.53 -6.35
C ALA A 231 -11.29 19.77 -7.83
N ASP A 232 -10.27 20.09 -8.63
CA ASP A 232 -10.43 20.30 -10.07
C ASP A 232 -10.87 19.03 -10.78
N PHE A 233 -10.28 17.88 -10.44
CA PHE A 233 -10.66 16.58 -10.98
C PHE A 233 -12.09 16.20 -10.62
N VAL A 234 -12.53 16.40 -9.37
CA VAL A 234 -13.90 16.10 -8.94
C VAL A 234 -14.90 16.90 -9.77
N LYS A 235 -14.68 18.20 -9.96
CA LYS A 235 -15.55 19.03 -10.81
C LYS A 235 -15.69 18.47 -12.23
N ARG A 236 -14.58 18.04 -12.85
CA ARG A 236 -14.59 17.48 -14.20
C ARG A 236 -15.26 16.11 -14.26
N ALA A 237 -14.90 15.22 -13.35
CA ALA A 237 -15.48 13.88 -13.26
C ALA A 237 -16.99 13.92 -12.99
N SER A 238 -17.46 14.85 -12.16
CA SER A 238 -18.90 15.03 -11.92
C SER A 238 -19.63 15.54 -13.17
N GLY A 239 -19.01 16.42 -13.96
CA GLY A 239 -19.57 16.84 -15.25
C GLY A 239 -19.65 15.71 -16.28
N LEU A 240 -18.73 14.74 -16.21
CA LEU A 240 -18.67 13.58 -17.11
C LEU A 240 -19.64 12.47 -16.70
N LEU A 241 -19.68 12.13 -15.41
CA LEU A 241 -20.37 10.94 -14.89
C LEU A 241 -21.70 11.23 -14.20
N GLY A 242 -21.97 12.49 -13.83
CA GLY A 242 -22.99 12.85 -12.84
C GLY A 242 -22.40 12.97 -11.44
N GLU A 243 -22.96 13.88 -10.63
CA GLU A 243 -22.48 14.14 -9.26
C GLU A 243 -22.61 12.91 -8.35
N GLU A 244 -23.67 12.13 -8.52
CA GLU A 244 -23.96 10.91 -7.76
C GLU A 244 -22.96 9.77 -8.02
N CYS A 245 -22.26 9.84 -9.15
CA CYS A 245 -21.25 8.88 -9.56
C CYS A 245 -19.85 9.22 -9.03
N VAL A 246 -19.66 10.39 -8.41
CA VAL A 246 -18.38 10.79 -7.80
C VAL A 246 -18.52 10.83 -6.28
N ARG A 247 -17.88 9.90 -5.59
CA ARG A 247 -18.02 9.73 -4.14
C ARG A 247 -16.79 10.18 -3.39
N PHE A 248 -16.99 10.99 -2.35
CA PHE A 248 -15.94 11.22 -1.36
C PHE A 248 -15.83 10.02 -0.43
N MET A 249 -14.61 9.50 -0.32
CA MET A 249 -14.33 8.29 0.46
C MET A 249 -13.70 8.63 1.81
N ASP A 250 -13.98 7.75 2.78
CA ASP A 250 -13.19 7.64 3.99
C ASP A 250 -11.78 7.12 3.67
N PRO A 251 -10.77 7.42 4.51
CA PRO A 251 -9.43 6.91 4.30
C PRO A 251 -9.40 5.39 4.46
N LEU A 252 -8.66 4.70 3.59
CA LEU A 252 -8.55 3.23 3.59
C LEU A 252 -7.21 2.77 4.16
N MET A 253 -7.20 1.60 4.78
CA MET A 253 -5.99 0.98 5.34
C MET A 253 -5.16 0.21 4.30
N LEU A 254 -5.53 0.30 3.02
CA LEU A 254 -4.74 -0.23 1.90
C LEU A 254 -3.36 0.44 1.87
N GLY A 255 -2.39 -0.21 1.23
CA GLY A 255 -1.09 0.38 0.93
C GLY A 255 -0.82 0.21 -0.56
N GLU A 256 -0.24 1.22 -1.18
CA GLU A 256 -0.14 1.33 -2.65
C GLU A 256 1.19 2.04 -2.99
N ASP A 257 2.00 1.42 -3.85
CA ASP A 257 3.34 1.92 -4.13
C ASP A 257 3.35 3.17 -5.04
N PHE A 258 2.23 3.49 -5.70
CA PHE A 258 2.00 4.79 -6.35
C PHE A 258 2.23 5.98 -5.40
N ALA A 259 2.03 5.78 -4.09
CA ALA A 259 2.32 6.76 -3.05
C ALA A 259 3.79 7.25 -3.08
N ILE A 260 4.71 6.47 -3.64
CA ILE A 260 6.12 6.83 -3.82
C ILE A 260 6.26 7.96 -4.85
N TYR A 261 5.54 7.89 -5.98
CA TYR A 261 5.55 8.99 -6.95
C TYR A 261 4.99 10.29 -6.34
N LEU A 262 3.95 10.17 -5.50
CA LEU A 262 3.32 11.31 -4.84
C LEU A 262 4.22 12.01 -3.81
N GLN A 263 5.35 11.42 -3.43
CA GLN A 263 6.38 12.12 -2.63
C GLN A 263 7.17 13.14 -3.45
N HIS A 264 7.10 13.06 -4.79
CA HIS A 264 7.93 13.84 -5.70
C HIS A 264 7.12 14.65 -6.72
N ILE A 265 5.96 14.15 -7.14
CA ILE A 265 5.14 14.73 -8.19
C ILE A 265 3.72 14.92 -7.64
N PRO A 266 3.13 16.13 -7.73
CA PRO A 266 1.71 16.33 -7.41
C PRO A 266 0.85 15.35 -8.18
N GLY A 267 -0.08 14.68 -7.51
CA GLY A 267 -0.88 13.69 -8.20
C GLY A 267 -2.09 13.26 -7.41
N ILE A 268 -2.94 12.50 -8.11
CA ILE A 268 -4.13 11.93 -7.53
C ILE A 268 -4.33 10.49 -8.01
N MET A 269 -4.90 9.70 -7.11
CA MET A 269 -5.40 8.38 -7.38
C MET A 269 -6.84 8.26 -6.91
N TRP A 270 -7.68 7.64 -7.75
CA TRP A 270 -9.07 7.35 -7.42
C TRP A 270 -9.37 5.86 -7.53
N LEU A 271 -10.47 5.47 -6.92
CA LEU A 271 -11.02 4.13 -7.00
C LEU A 271 -12.10 4.10 -8.09
N LEU A 272 -12.00 3.18 -9.03
CA LEU A 272 -12.97 2.91 -10.09
C LEU A 272 -13.93 1.80 -9.63
N GLY A 273 -15.22 2.07 -9.60
CA GLY A 273 -16.22 1.06 -9.25
C GLY A 273 -16.33 -0.03 -10.30
N VAL A 274 -16.34 -1.28 -9.84
CA VAL A 274 -16.39 -2.48 -10.69
C VAL A 274 -17.43 -3.51 -10.24
N ARG A 275 -18.23 -3.19 -9.22
CA ARG A 275 -19.33 -4.06 -8.81
C ARG A 275 -20.49 -3.91 -9.80
N PRO A 276 -20.96 -4.99 -10.43
CA PRO A 276 -22.13 -4.94 -11.30
C PRO A 276 -23.31 -4.25 -10.58
N PRO A 277 -24.03 -3.29 -11.21
CA PRO A 277 -25.05 -2.50 -10.53
C PRO A 277 -26.20 -3.32 -9.91
N GLN A 278 -26.48 -4.50 -10.46
CA GLN A 278 -27.48 -5.45 -9.96
C GLN A 278 -27.04 -6.21 -8.70
N GLU A 279 -25.74 -6.21 -8.41
CA GLU A 279 -25.17 -6.93 -7.27
C GLU A 279 -25.03 -6.02 -6.05
N LYS A 280 -25.39 -6.56 -4.87
CA LYS A 280 -25.22 -5.85 -3.59
C LYS A 280 -23.78 -5.89 -3.09
N THR A 281 -23.08 -6.98 -3.40
CA THR A 281 -21.71 -7.25 -2.94
C THR A 281 -20.94 -7.94 -4.06
N MET A 282 -19.62 -7.81 -4.04
CA MET A 282 -18.72 -8.49 -4.95
C MET A 282 -17.58 -9.12 -4.13
N PHE A 283 -16.97 -10.20 -4.62
CA PHE A 283 -15.77 -10.74 -4.00
C PHE A 283 -14.68 -9.65 -3.88
N PRO A 284 -13.98 -9.58 -2.74
CA PRO A 284 -12.99 -8.54 -2.51
C PRO A 284 -11.75 -8.74 -3.38
N LEU A 285 -10.90 -7.72 -3.42
CA LEU A 285 -9.55 -7.83 -3.96
C LEU A 285 -8.82 -9.03 -3.31
N HIS A 286 -7.97 -9.69 -4.09
CA HIS A 286 -7.16 -10.86 -3.74
C HIS A 286 -7.95 -12.16 -3.51
N SER A 287 -9.27 -12.14 -3.69
CA SER A 287 -10.10 -13.35 -3.70
C SER A 287 -9.82 -14.19 -4.95
N PRO A 288 -9.79 -15.54 -4.84
CA PRO A 288 -9.72 -16.43 -6.02
C PRO A 288 -10.95 -16.30 -6.94
N LYS A 289 -12.01 -15.63 -6.47
CA LYS A 289 -13.25 -15.39 -7.21
C LYS A 289 -13.46 -13.92 -7.60
N PHE A 290 -12.43 -13.08 -7.45
CA PHE A 290 -12.48 -11.69 -7.90
C PHE A 290 -12.68 -11.62 -9.42
N ALA A 291 -13.78 -11.01 -9.87
CA ALA A 291 -14.17 -10.91 -11.27
C ALA A 291 -14.86 -9.54 -11.53
N PRO A 292 -14.09 -8.48 -11.86
CA PRO A 292 -14.63 -7.13 -12.03
C PRO A 292 -15.53 -7.03 -13.26
N ASP A 293 -16.57 -6.20 -13.17
CA ASP A 293 -17.43 -5.90 -14.31
C ASP A 293 -16.65 -5.13 -15.40
N GLU A 294 -16.45 -5.77 -16.55
CA GLU A 294 -15.73 -5.21 -17.68
C GLU A 294 -16.36 -3.92 -18.23
N ASN A 295 -17.65 -3.68 -17.99
CA ASN A 295 -18.29 -2.43 -18.37
C ASN A 295 -17.67 -1.20 -17.68
N ALA A 296 -16.99 -1.41 -16.53
CA ALA A 296 -16.26 -0.36 -15.84
C ALA A 296 -15.07 0.19 -16.64
N MET A 297 -14.53 -0.58 -17.60
CA MET A 297 -13.42 -0.11 -18.44
C MET A 297 -13.78 1.16 -19.20
N ARG A 298 -15.04 1.30 -19.63
CA ARG A 298 -15.50 2.51 -20.32
C ARG A 298 -15.33 3.74 -19.42
N THR A 299 -15.86 3.69 -18.20
CA THR A 299 -15.71 4.74 -17.21
C THR A 299 -14.24 5.00 -16.87
N GLY A 300 -13.45 3.94 -16.68
CA GLY A 300 -12.02 4.06 -16.42
C GLY A 300 -11.25 4.76 -17.54
N ILE A 301 -11.58 4.50 -18.80
CA ILE A 301 -10.98 5.15 -19.97
C ILE A 301 -11.40 6.63 -20.03
N GLU A 302 -12.70 6.91 -19.93
CA GLU A 302 -13.26 8.26 -20.00
C GLU A 302 -12.70 9.17 -18.90
N VAL A 303 -12.65 8.69 -17.65
CA VAL A 303 -12.13 9.45 -16.51
C VAL A 303 -10.62 9.66 -16.59
N LEU A 304 -9.85 8.62 -16.95
CA LEU A 304 -8.40 8.75 -17.07
C LEU A 304 -8.01 9.67 -18.24
N TRP A 305 -8.76 9.63 -19.34
CA TRP A 305 -8.62 10.57 -20.46
C TRP A 305 -8.86 12.02 -20.01
N GLU A 306 -9.98 12.29 -19.33
CA GLU A 306 -10.31 13.62 -18.82
C GLU A 306 -9.29 14.14 -17.79
N ALA A 307 -8.71 13.24 -16.99
CA ALA A 307 -7.63 13.59 -16.08
C ALA A 307 -6.40 14.12 -16.81
N VAL A 308 -6.03 13.54 -17.95
CA VAL A 308 -4.80 13.89 -18.71
C VAL A 308 -5.01 15.11 -19.63
N ILE A 309 -6.14 15.17 -20.35
CA ILE A 309 -6.35 16.21 -21.37
C ILE A 309 -6.50 17.61 -20.76
N GLN A 310 -7.13 17.71 -19.59
CA GLN A 310 -7.43 18.98 -18.94
C GLN A 310 -6.46 19.35 -17.81
N ALA A 311 -5.46 18.50 -17.52
CA ALA A 311 -4.39 18.77 -16.55
C ALA A 311 -3.33 19.76 -17.06
#